data_AF-A0A0R0CPY8-F1
#
_entry.id   AF-A0A0R0CPY8-F1
#
_cell.length_a   1.000
_cell.length_b   1.000
_cell.length_c   1.000
_cell.angle_alpha   90.00
_cell.angle_beta   90.00
_cell.angle_gamma   90.00
#
_symmetry.space_group_name_H-M   'P 1'
#
loop_
_entity.id
_entity.type
_entity.pdbx_description
1 polymer ?
#
loop_
_entity_poly.entity_id
_entity_poly.type
_entity_poly.pdbx_seq_one_letter_code
_entity_poly.pdbx_strand_id
1 'polypeptide(L)'
;MSSATIYKKSRLVAPLVLILAVAACSKDPAQPEASNPAANAPAAAKPVAPEQAVSSQVKALNTDQLRESAANALRENRIYAPAGDNAMEYYLALRDKQPDDPGVNSALTDLLPYTLIAAEQSIGREEFEEAQRLSAIIEKTDPNAPALPRLKQSIEAAQAAVAQRAVAKEEKAEQDKRLAEQQRLAQQAEEQKAKEAAAAAEVARQQEAARAEAARKQAAEQAATETPKPAATAAAKPAAPPPAPAAPVLRVVSAPAPRYPAEALRAGTGGEVLVEFTVATDGSVSSARVVRSNPARVFDREALNATKRWKFEPISEPVTTRRTIGFNPGE
;
A
#
# COMPACT_ATOMS: atom_id res chain seq x y z
N MET A 1 -2.87 -36.24 56.89
CA MET A 1 -2.25 -36.18 58.23
C MET A 1 -1.22 -35.05 58.15
N SER A 2 -1.56 -33.78 58.41
CA SER A 2 -2.20 -33.17 59.60
C SER A 2 -1.23 -32.98 60.76
N SER A 3 -0.86 -31.71 60.99
CA SER A 3 -0.37 -31.13 62.27
C SER A 3 1.06 -31.54 62.71
N ALA A 4 1.81 -30.75 63.50
CA ALA A 4 1.53 -29.49 64.20
C ALA A 4 2.76 -28.56 64.34
N THR A 5 2.50 -27.31 64.73
CA THR A 5 3.44 -26.18 64.97
C THR A 5 4.20 -26.26 66.31
N ILE A 6 5.46 -25.77 66.38
CA ILE A 6 6.15 -25.09 67.55
C ILE A 6 7.68 -24.91 67.25
N TYR A 7 8.48 -23.93 67.75
CA TYR A 7 8.26 -22.51 68.14
C TYR A 7 9.61 -21.76 68.43
N LYS A 8 9.71 -20.46 68.09
CA LYS A 8 10.64 -19.40 68.61
C LYS A 8 12.20 -19.46 68.46
N LYS A 9 12.75 -18.50 67.69
CA LYS A 9 13.66 -17.36 68.07
C LYS A 9 14.45 -16.89 66.83
N SER A 10 14.11 -15.79 66.16
CA SER A 10 14.35 -14.37 66.54
C SER A 10 15.81 -13.97 66.74
N ARG A 11 16.36 -13.28 65.72
CA ARG A 11 17.21 -12.07 65.82
C ARG A 11 17.42 -11.47 64.42
N LEU A 12 16.65 -10.43 64.08
CA LEU A 12 16.84 -9.61 62.89
C LEU A 12 17.55 -8.30 63.29
N VAL A 13 18.37 -7.78 62.37
CA VAL A 13 19.23 -6.62 62.55
C VAL A 13 18.56 -5.36 61.98
N ALA A 14 18.61 -4.24 62.71
CA ALA A 14 18.19 -2.89 62.27
C ALA A 14 19.39 -2.15 61.61
N PRO A 15 19.24 -1.03 60.84
CA PRO A 15 18.69 0.27 61.28
C PRO A 15 17.69 0.90 60.27
N LEU A 16 16.73 1.76 60.63
CA LEU A 16 16.79 3.19 61.04
C LEU A 16 17.31 4.18 59.99
N VAL A 17 16.39 4.94 59.36
CA VAL A 17 16.58 6.33 58.90
C VAL A 17 15.29 7.12 59.19
N LEU A 18 15.46 8.35 59.68
CA LEU A 18 14.41 9.30 60.08
C LEU A 18 14.57 10.58 59.24
N ILE A 19 13.50 11.07 58.61
CA ILE A 19 13.46 12.40 57.98
C ILE A 19 12.11 13.07 58.29
N LEU A 20 12.17 14.36 58.64
CA LEU A 20 11.04 15.18 59.10
C LEU A 20 10.09 15.56 57.96
N ALA A 21 8.82 15.74 58.29
CA ALA A 21 7.89 16.53 57.48
C ALA A 21 8.10 18.03 57.77
N VAL A 22 8.32 18.84 56.73
CA VAL A 22 8.21 20.29 56.77
C VAL A 22 7.15 20.73 55.78
N ALA A 23 6.06 21.28 56.29
CA ALA A 23 5.05 21.94 55.47
C ALA A 23 5.48 23.40 55.23
N ALA A 24 5.76 23.75 53.98
CA ALA A 24 5.98 25.13 53.57
C ALA A 24 5.38 25.34 52.18
N CYS A 25 4.54 26.37 52.04
CA CYS A 25 4.00 26.76 50.74
C CYS A 25 5.13 27.34 49.87
N SER A 26 5.23 26.89 48.62
CA SER A 26 5.87 27.66 47.55
C SER A 26 5.22 27.33 46.21
N LYS A 27 5.16 28.35 45.37
CA LYS A 27 4.46 28.38 44.09
C LYS A 27 5.49 28.26 42.98
N ASP A 28 5.37 27.24 42.13
CA ASP A 28 6.23 27.01 40.97
C ASP A 28 5.43 26.37 39.81
N PRO A 29 5.96 26.33 38.57
CA PRO A 29 5.14 26.58 37.38
C PRO A 29 4.87 25.31 36.57
N ALA A 30 4.16 25.49 35.45
CA ALA A 30 3.77 24.45 34.51
C ALA A 30 4.89 23.45 34.18
N GLN A 31 4.68 22.18 34.52
CA GLN A 31 5.36 21.07 33.86
C GLN A 31 4.80 20.93 32.44
N PRO A 32 5.64 20.73 31.42
CA PRO A 32 5.14 20.37 30.09
C PRO A 32 4.52 18.97 30.17
N GLU A 33 3.25 18.87 29.77
CA GLU A 33 2.55 17.58 29.72
C GLU A 33 3.28 16.63 28.78
N ALA A 34 3.74 15.50 29.32
CA ALA A 34 4.17 14.37 28.51
C ALA A 34 2.92 13.83 27.79
N SER A 35 2.74 14.21 26.53
CA SER A 35 1.63 13.83 25.68
C SER A 35 1.62 12.31 25.49
N ASN A 36 0.89 11.61 26.36
CA ASN A 36 0.72 10.16 26.33
C ASN A 36 -0.13 9.78 25.10
N PRO A 37 0.40 9.06 24.09
CA PRO A 37 -0.35 8.78 22.85
C PRO A 37 -1.61 7.93 23.05
N ALA A 38 -1.73 7.26 24.20
CA ALA A 38 -2.88 6.42 24.55
C ALA A 38 -4.17 7.18 24.90
N ALA A 39 -4.15 8.52 24.97
CA ALA A 39 -5.31 9.33 25.38
C ALA A 39 -6.35 9.57 24.27
N ASN A 40 -6.05 9.22 23.00
CA ASN A 40 -6.88 9.53 21.84
C ASN A 40 -7.63 8.33 21.23
N ALA A 41 -7.72 7.20 21.95
CA ALA A 41 -8.77 6.23 21.65
C ALA A 41 -10.14 6.92 21.86
N PRO A 42 -11.09 6.85 20.93
CA PRO A 42 -12.44 7.38 21.17
C PRO A 42 -13.01 6.65 22.38
N ALA A 43 -13.20 7.38 23.48
CA ALA A 43 -13.70 6.83 24.72
C ALA A 43 -15.06 6.17 24.45
N ALA A 44 -15.16 4.87 24.67
CA ALA A 44 -16.41 4.15 24.46
C ALA A 44 -17.50 4.81 25.32
N ALA A 45 -18.57 5.27 24.64
CA ALA A 45 -19.71 5.92 25.29
C ALA A 45 -20.22 5.03 26.43
N LYS A 46 -20.11 5.55 27.66
CA LYS A 46 -20.54 4.79 28.85
C LYS A 46 -22.06 4.57 28.74
N PRO A 47 -22.55 3.33 28.93
CA PRO A 47 -23.97 3.04 28.83
C PRO A 47 -24.84 4.02 29.62
N VAL A 48 -25.73 4.72 28.93
CA VAL A 48 -26.72 5.61 29.55
C VAL A 48 -27.61 4.79 30.48
N ALA A 49 -27.67 5.16 31.76
CA ALA A 49 -28.49 4.46 32.74
C ALA A 49 -30.00 4.71 32.48
N PRO A 50 -30.90 3.72 32.67
CA PRO A 50 -32.35 3.89 32.49
C PRO A 50 -32.96 5.05 33.29
N GLU A 51 -32.41 5.37 34.46
CA GLU A 51 -32.83 6.53 35.26
C GLU A 51 -32.55 7.88 34.58
N GLN A 52 -31.55 7.92 33.70
CA GLN A 52 -31.13 9.10 32.92
C GLN A 52 -31.82 9.22 31.55
N ALA A 53 -32.62 8.22 31.16
CA ALA A 53 -33.35 8.17 29.88
C ALA A 53 -34.34 9.32 29.66
N VAL A 54 -34.80 9.96 30.74
CA VAL A 54 -35.69 11.14 30.71
C VAL A 54 -34.94 12.34 31.28
N SER A 55 -34.90 13.44 30.52
CA SER A 55 -34.20 14.67 30.89
C SER A 55 -34.72 15.30 32.19
N SER A 56 -33.85 16.05 32.88
CA SER A 56 -34.19 16.78 34.11
C SER A 56 -35.26 17.85 33.88
N GLN A 57 -35.23 18.51 32.72
CA GLN A 57 -36.21 19.52 32.32
C GLN A 57 -37.61 18.91 32.20
N VAL A 58 -37.75 17.74 31.55
CA VAL A 58 -39.02 17.02 31.45
C VAL A 58 -39.50 16.57 32.83
N LYS A 59 -38.63 15.99 33.67
CA LYS A 59 -38.98 15.56 35.04
C LYS A 59 -39.54 16.70 35.92
N ALA A 60 -39.06 17.92 35.72
CA ALA A 60 -39.46 19.11 36.48
C ALA A 60 -40.88 19.63 36.15
N LEU A 61 -41.46 19.26 35.01
CA LEU A 61 -42.80 19.67 34.62
C LEU A 61 -43.88 19.06 35.53
N ASN A 62 -45.01 19.76 35.65
CA ASN A 62 -46.20 19.23 36.33
C ASN A 62 -47.02 18.31 35.42
N THR A 63 -48.02 17.63 35.97
CA THR A 63 -48.81 16.60 35.26
C THR A 63 -49.61 17.13 34.08
N ASP A 64 -50.09 18.37 34.14
CA ASP A 64 -50.92 18.94 33.08
C ASP A 64 -50.06 19.49 31.95
N GLN A 65 -48.95 20.17 32.30
CA GLN A 65 -47.89 20.54 31.35
C GLN A 65 -47.35 19.32 30.60
N LEU A 66 -47.04 18.23 31.30
CA LEU A 66 -46.57 17.00 30.65
C LEU A 66 -47.58 16.42 29.68
N ARG A 67 -48.88 16.42 30.03
CA ARG A 67 -49.95 15.91 29.16
C ARG A 67 -50.15 16.77 27.92
N GLU A 68 -50.09 18.09 28.06
CA GLU A 68 -50.15 19.04 26.95
C GLU A 68 -48.91 18.91 26.04
N SER A 69 -47.70 18.90 26.61
CA SER A 69 -46.44 18.70 25.88
C SER A 69 -46.40 17.36 25.14
N ALA A 70 -46.85 16.26 25.76
CA ALA A 70 -46.94 14.96 25.10
C ALA A 70 -47.89 14.99 23.87
N ALA A 71 -49.08 15.57 24.02
CA ALA A 71 -50.05 15.69 22.94
C ALA A 71 -49.56 16.61 21.80
N ASN A 72 -48.85 17.70 22.14
CA ASN A 72 -48.24 18.59 21.17
C ASN A 72 -47.09 17.91 20.41
N ALA A 73 -46.19 17.22 21.13
CA ALA A 73 -45.10 16.46 20.53
C ALA A 73 -45.59 15.37 19.56
N LEU A 74 -46.67 14.64 19.91
CA LEU A 74 -47.30 13.69 19.00
C LEU A 74 -47.90 14.35 17.75
N ARG A 75 -48.61 15.48 17.90
CA ARG A 75 -49.18 16.23 16.77
C ARG A 75 -48.09 16.72 15.80
N GLU A 76 -46.92 17.03 16.34
CA GLU A 76 -45.74 17.50 15.61
C GLU A 76 -44.75 16.35 15.26
N ASN A 77 -45.20 15.09 15.41
CA ASN A 77 -44.48 13.85 15.09
C ASN A 77 -43.11 13.66 15.80
N ARG A 78 -42.89 14.34 16.93
CA ARG A 78 -41.72 14.17 17.80
C ARG A 78 -41.94 13.01 18.77
N ILE A 79 -41.85 11.79 18.26
CA ILE A 79 -42.09 10.58 19.06
C ILE A 79 -40.98 10.37 20.10
N TYR A 80 -39.73 10.25 19.64
CA TYR A 80 -38.57 9.88 20.48
C TYR A 80 -37.42 10.89 20.41
N ALA A 81 -37.44 11.84 19.47
CA ALA A 81 -36.40 12.83 19.23
C ALA A 81 -37.02 14.22 18.97
N PRO A 82 -36.32 15.33 19.30
CA PRO A 82 -35.01 15.37 19.96
C PRO A 82 -35.11 15.03 21.46
N ALA A 83 -33.97 14.74 22.10
CA ALA A 83 -33.92 14.49 23.54
C ALA A 83 -34.47 15.68 24.34
N GLY A 84 -35.29 15.40 25.35
CA GLY A 84 -35.93 16.42 26.21
C GLY A 84 -37.16 17.16 25.64
N ASP A 85 -37.51 16.97 24.37
CA ASP A 85 -38.75 17.50 23.77
C ASP A 85 -39.38 16.48 22.80
N ASN A 86 -39.82 15.36 23.36
CA ASN A 86 -40.45 14.27 22.63
C ASN A 86 -41.52 13.55 23.46
N ALA A 87 -42.51 12.97 22.78
CA ALA A 87 -43.65 12.32 23.40
C ALA A 87 -43.25 11.19 24.37
N MET A 88 -42.27 10.37 24.02
CA MET A 88 -41.80 9.27 24.86
C MET A 88 -41.30 9.75 26.23
N GLU A 89 -40.45 10.77 26.28
CA GLU A 89 -39.96 11.33 27.55
C GLU A 89 -41.09 11.97 28.37
N TYR A 90 -42.03 12.67 27.72
CA TYR A 90 -43.19 13.25 28.40
C TYR A 90 -44.11 12.18 28.99
N TYR A 91 -44.45 11.12 28.25
CA TYR A 91 -45.26 10.01 28.76
C TYR A 91 -44.54 9.19 29.84
N LEU A 92 -43.22 8.99 29.74
CA LEU A 92 -42.45 8.35 30.81
C LEU A 92 -42.47 9.18 32.10
N ALA A 93 -42.34 10.51 32.01
CA ALA A 93 -42.45 11.38 33.18
C ALA A 93 -43.89 11.48 33.73
N LEU A 94 -44.92 11.30 32.89
CA LEU A 94 -46.30 11.13 33.37
C LEU A 94 -46.43 9.85 34.18
N ARG A 95 -45.94 8.72 33.65
CA ARG A 95 -46.03 7.42 34.31
C ARG A 95 -45.25 7.39 35.62
N ASP A 96 -44.10 8.05 35.70
CA ASP A 96 -43.34 8.22 36.95
C ASP A 96 -44.16 8.95 38.04
N LYS A 97 -45.14 9.79 37.67
CA LYS A 97 -46.04 10.53 38.58
C LYS A 97 -47.40 9.87 38.76
N GLN A 98 -47.88 9.11 37.77
CA GLN A 98 -49.18 8.43 37.70
C GLN A 98 -48.99 7.02 37.09
N PRO A 99 -48.49 6.03 37.86
CA PRO A 99 -48.17 4.70 37.31
C PRO A 99 -49.39 3.95 36.77
N ASP A 100 -50.55 4.18 37.38
CA ASP A 100 -51.81 3.46 37.10
C ASP A 100 -52.69 4.14 36.03
N ASP A 101 -52.24 5.21 35.35
CA ASP A 101 -53.00 5.85 34.27
C ASP A 101 -53.00 4.94 33.01
N PRO A 102 -54.16 4.36 32.62
CA PRO A 102 -54.23 3.43 31.50
C PRO A 102 -53.97 4.12 30.16
N GLY A 103 -54.26 5.42 30.03
CA GLY A 103 -54.00 6.19 28.82
C GLY A 103 -52.51 6.42 28.60
N VAL A 104 -51.76 6.71 29.67
CA VAL A 104 -50.30 6.83 29.63
C VAL A 104 -49.64 5.50 29.28
N ASN A 105 -50.07 4.41 29.91
CA ASN A 105 -49.53 3.07 29.64
C ASN A 105 -49.86 2.56 28.22
N SER A 106 -51.06 2.85 27.69
CA SER A 106 -51.40 2.56 26.29
C SER A 106 -50.51 3.35 25.34
N ALA A 107 -50.37 4.67 25.53
CA ALA A 107 -49.55 5.50 24.67
C ALA A 107 -48.08 5.05 24.64
N LEU A 108 -47.51 4.69 25.79
CA LEU A 108 -46.16 4.12 25.85
C LEU A 108 -46.02 2.79 25.09
N THR A 109 -47.04 1.94 25.13
CA THR A 109 -47.09 0.68 24.38
C THR A 109 -47.15 0.93 22.87
N ASP A 110 -47.96 1.89 22.43
CA ASP A 110 -48.12 2.25 21.01
C ASP A 110 -46.87 2.91 20.41
N LEU A 111 -46.09 3.63 21.22
CA LEU A 111 -44.87 4.35 20.79
C LEU A 111 -43.57 3.52 20.92
N LEU A 112 -43.60 2.41 21.67
CA LEU A 112 -42.44 1.52 21.84
C LEU A 112 -41.88 0.99 20.50
N PRO A 113 -42.69 0.51 19.52
CA PRO A 113 -42.16 -0.02 18.27
C PRO A 113 -41.40 1.03 17.44
N TYR A 114 -41.88 2.27 17.41
CA TYR A 114 -41.21 3.38 16.73
C TYR A 114 -39.87 3.73 17.38
N THR A 115 -39.82 3.69 18.72
CA THR A 115 -38.59 3.93 19.51
C THR A 115 -37.56 2.82 19.28
N LEU A 116 -37.99 1.56 19.17
CA LEU A 116 -37.13 0.43 18.84
C LEU A 116 -36.52 0.57 17.43
N ILE A 117 -37.35 0.87 16.42
CA ILE A 117 -36.87 1.10 15.04
C ILE A 117 -35.86 2.24 15.01
N ALA A 118 -36.10 3.33 15.75
CA ALA A 118 -35.18 4.44 15.85
C ALA A 118 -33.83 4.03 16.45
N ALA A 119 -33.83 3.22 17.51
CA ALA A 119 -32.61 2.71 18.13
C ALA A 119 -31.81 1.83 17.15
N GLU A 120 -32.47 0.91 16.43
CA GLU A 120 -31.84 0.08 15.40
C GLU A 120 -31.24 0.92 14.26
N GLN A 121 -31.94 1.95 13.81
CA GLN A 121 -31.42 2.87 12.80
C GLN A 121 -30.23 3.71 13.31
N SER A 122 -30.26 4.19 14.56
CA SER A 122 -29.14 4.92 15.17
C SER A 122 -27.88 4.04 15.28
N ILE A 123 -28.01 2.75 15.59
CA ILE A 123 -26.89 1.79 15.51
C ILE A 123 -26.35 1.72 14.08
N GLY A 124 -27.23 1.62 13.08
CA GLY A 124 -26.85 1.59 11.66
C GLY A 124 -26.19 2.88 11.15
N ARG A 125 -26.48 4.03 11.77
CA ARG A 125 -25.82 5.32 11.51
C ARG A 125 -24.56 5.56 12.36
N GLU A 126 -24.17 4.60 13.20
CA GLU A 126 -23.07 4.71 14.17
C GLU A 126 -23.28 5.82 15.24
N GLU A 127 -24.54 6.21 15.47
CA GLU A 127 -24.98 7.22 16.46
C GLU A 127 -25.18 6.56 17.84
N PHE A 128 -24.10 6.05 18.43
CA PHE A 128 -24.20 5.16 19.60
C PHE A 128 -24.76 5.81 20.86
N GLU A 129 -24.51 7.10 21.09
CA GLU A 129 -25.10 7.87 22.21
C GLU A 129 -26.63 7.86 22.13
N GLU A 130 -27.18 8.10 20.94
CA GLU A 130 -28.61 8.11 20.69
C GLU A 130 -29.21 6.70 20.76
N ALA A 131 -28.50 5.69 20.22
CA ALA A 131 -28.90 4.30 20.37
C ALA A 131 -28.94 3.84 21.84
N GLN A 132 -27.98 4.26 22.67
CA GLN A 132 -27.97 3.98 24.11
C GLN A 132 -29.10 4.72 24.83
N ARG A 133 -29.36 6.00 24.52
CA ARG A 133 -30.52 6.75 25.06
C ARG A 133 -31.84 6.08 24.72
N LEU A 134 -32.05 5.70 23.46
CA LEU A 134 -33.28 5.04 23.02
C LEU A 134 -33.44 3.64 23.64
N SER A 135 -32.35 2.88 23.78
CA SER A 135 -32.33 1.61 24.52
C SER A 135 -32.73 1.79 26.00
N ALA A 136 -32.23 2.84 26.65
CA ALA A 136 -32.58 3.21 28.03
C ALA A 136 -34.05 3.67 28.15
N ILE A 137 -34.61 4.35 27.14
CA ILE A 137 -36.05 4.69 27.05
C ILE A 137 -36.90 3.41 26.90
N ILE A 138 -36.47 2.47 26.06
CA ILE A 138 -37.16 1.17 25.85
C ILE A 138 -37.14 0.36 27.15
N GLU A 139 -35.99 0.22 27.79
CA GLU A 139 -35.84 -0.48 29.09
C GLU A 139 -36.66 0.18 30.20
N LYS A 140 -36.69 1.51 30.26
CA LYS A 140 -37.55 2.19 31.21
C LYS A 140 -39.03 1.96 30.88
N THR A 141 -39.40 1.89 29.61
CA THR A 141 -40.80 1.67 29.19
C THR A 141 -41.26 0.25 29.54
N ASP A 142 -40.54 -0.77 29.08
CA ASP A 142 -40.74 -2.18 29.44
C ASP A 142 -39.39 -2.87 29.68
N PRO A 143 -39.01 -3.15 30.94
CA PRO A 143 -37.78 -3.86 31.27
C PRO A 143 -37.71 -5.29 30.70
N ASN A 144 -38.84 -5.89 30.35
CA ASN A 144 -38.95 -7.24 29.80
C ASN A 144 -39.14 -7.26 28.28
N ALA A 145 -39.00 -6.11 27.60
CA ALA A 145 -39.20 -6.00 26.16
C ALA A 145 -38.35 -7.04 25.39
N PRO A 146 -38.95 -7.94 24.60
CA PRO A 146 -38.23 -9.08 23.99
C PRO A 146 -37.04 -8.69 23.09
N ALA A 147 -37.05 -7.48 22.54
CA ALA A 147 -35.97 -6.95 21.70
C ALA A 147 -34.79 -6.38 22.52
N LEU A 148 -34.98 -6.02 23.79
CA LEU A 148 -33.99 -5.27 24.58
C LEU A 148 -32.64 -6.00 24.75
N PRO A 149 -32.56 -7.31 25.04
CA PRO A 149 -31.28 -8.00 25.15
C PRO A 149 -30.51 -7.99 23.82
N ARG A 150 -31.22 -8.19 22.70
CA ARG A 150 -30.65 -8.15 21.35
C ARG A 150 -30.19 -6.74 20.99
N LEU A 151 -30.94 -5.71 21.38
CA LEU A 151 -30.62 -4.30 21.13
C LEU A 151 -29.36 -3.87 21.90
N LYS A 152 -29.23 -4.25 23.18
CA LYS A 152 -28.01 -3.99 23.96
C LYS A 152 -26.79 -4.67 23.33
N GLN A 153 -26.92 -5.95 22.96
CA GLN A 153 -25.86 -6.70 22.29
C GLN A 153 -25.46 -6.09 20.93
N SER A 154 -26.41 -5.57 20.14
CA SER A 154 -26.09 -4.95 18.85
C SER A 154 -25.41 -3.58 18.99
N ILE A 155 -25.74 -2.79 20.03
CA ILE A 155 -24.99 -1.57 20.37
C ILE A 155 -23.54 -1.92 20.72
N GLU A 156 -23.33 -2.86 21.65
CA GLU A 156 -21.99 -3.28 22.09
C GLU A 156 -21.16 -3.84 20.93
N ALA A 157 -21.75 -4.72 20.11
CA ALA A 157 -21.08 -5.30 18.95
C ALA A 157 -20.71 -4.25 17.89
N ALA A 158 -21.59 -3.26 17.64
CA ALA A 158 -21.31 -2.18 16.69
C ALA A 158 -20.21 -1.24 17.21
N GLN A 159 -20.25 -0.85 18.49
CA GLN A 159 -19.18 -0.08 19.13
C GLN A 159 -17.83 -0.81 19.07
N ALA A 160 -17.81 -2.11 19.37
CA ALA A 160 -16.60 -2.94 19.25
C ALA A 160 -16.09 -3.01 17.80
N ALA A 161 -16.98 -3.13 16.81
CA ALA A 161 -16.61 -3.13 15.39
C ALA A 161 -16.03 -1.76 14.94
N VAL A 162 -16.52 -0.64 15.48
CA VAL A 162 -15.93 0.69 15.22
C VAL A 162 -14.53 0.79 15.81
N ALA A 163 -14.35 0.39 17.07
CA ALA A 163 -13.05 0.38 17.73
C ALA A 163 -12.03 -0.51 16.99
N GLN A 164 -12.43 -1.72 16.58
CA GLN A 164 -11.58 -2.62 15.79
C GLN A 164 -11.22 -2.04 14.42
N ARG A 165 -12.15 -1.38 13.71
CA ARG A 165 -11.85 -0.69 12.44
C ARG A 165 -10.87 0.47 12.63
N ALA A 166 -10.93 1.19 13.75
CA ALA A 166 -9.97 2.24 14.08
C ALA A 166 -8.56 1.67 14.31
N VAL A 167 -8.44 0.67 15.19
CA VAL A 167 -7.15 -0.01 15.48
C VAL A 167 -6.55 -0.61 14.20
N ALA A 168 -7.32 -1.37 13.42
CA ALA A 168 -6.83 -1.98 12.18
C ALA A 168 -6.37 -0.95 11.13
N LYS A 169 -6.96 0.25 11.12
CA LYS A 169 -6.52 1.37 10.25
C LYS A 169 -5.20 1.96 10.73
N GLU A 170 -4.98 2.07 12.04
CA GLU A 170 -3.73 2.54 12.64
C GLU A 170 -2.59 1.53 12.44
N GLU A 171 -2.84 0.24 12.74
CA GLU A 171 -1.89 -0.85 12.50
C GLU A 171 -1.45 -0.93 11.04
N LYS A 172 -2.41 -0.83 10.11
CA LYS A 172 -2.11 -0.79 8.67
C LYS A 172 -1.30 0.45 8.29
N ALA A 173 -1.66 1.63 8.80
CA ALA A 173 -0.91 2.86 8.53
C ALA A 173 0.53 2.81 9.10
N GLU A 174 0.74 2.09 10.20
CA GLU A 174 2.09 1.84 10.72
C GLU A 174 2.85 0.80 9.87
N GLN A 175 2.19 -0.29 9.46
CA GLN A 175 2.78 -1.30 8.56
C GLN A 175 3.20 -0.70 7.21
N ASP A 176 2.35 0.14 6.60
CA ASP A 176 2.63 0.84 5.35
C ASP A 176 3.84 1.79 5.50
N LYS A 177 3.97 2.49 6.64
CA LYS A 177 5.17 3.31 6.96
C LYS A 177 6.43 2.47 7.11
N ARG A 178 6.38 1.37 7.86
CA ARG A 178 7.51 0.45 8.07
C ARG A 178 7.98 -0.16 6.73
N LEU A 179 7.03 -0.53 5.85
CA LEU A 179 7.34 -1.03 4.51
C LEU A 179 7.97 0.06 3.62
N ALA A 180 7.44 1.28 3.63
CA ALA A 180 8.01 2.39 2.88
C ALA A 180 9.43 2.76 3.36
N GLU A 181 9.68 2.70 4.67
CA GLU A 181 11.04 2.88 5.21
C GLU A 181 11.97 1.75 4.80
N GLN A 182 11.54 0.49 4.89
CA GLN A 182 12.33 -0.66 4.44
C GLN A 182 12.68 -0.55 2.95
N GLN A 183 11.74 -0.11 2.11
CA GLN A 183 11.98 0.14 0.69
C GLN A 183 12.98 1.28 0.46
N ARG A 184 12.87 2.38 1.21
CA ARG A 184 13.83 3.50 1.16
C ARG A 184 15.25 3.05 1.55
N LEU A 185 15.39 2.27 2.62
CA LEU A 185 16.68 1.74 3.07
C LEU A 185 17.26 0.75 2.05
N ALA A 186 16.43 -0.10 1.44
CA ALA A 186 16.85 -1.00 0.37
C ALA A 186 17.35 -0.23 -0.87
N GLN A 187 16.61 0.78 -1.32
CA GLN A 187 17.02 1.67 -2.43
C GLN A 187 18.33 2.39 -2.11
N GLN A 188 18.51 2.91 -0.90
CA GLN A 188 19.77 3.55 -0.47
C GLN A 188 20.94 2.55 -0.46
N ALA A 189 20.73 1.31 -0.03
CA ALA A 189 21.75 0.27 -0.06
C ALA A 189 22.11 -0.19 -1.49
N GLU A 190 21.14 -0.25 -2.41
CA GLU A 190 21.39 -0.51 -3.83
C GLU A 190 22.14 0.67 -4.50
N GLU A 191 21.76 1.91 -4.19
CA GLU A 191 22.44 3.11 -4.69
C GLU A 191 23.89 3.20 -4.18
N GLN A 192 24.14 2.85 -2.91
CA GLN A 192 25.49 2.76 -2.35
C GLN A 192 26.32 1.69 -3.07
N LYS A 193 25.80 0.47 -3.23
CA LYS A 193 26.48 -0.60 -3.97
C LYS A 193 26.77 -0.21 -5.42
N ALA A 194 25.85 0.49 -6.09
CA ALA A 194 26.04 0.98 -7.45
C ALA A 194 27.17 2.04 -7.53
N LYS A 195 27.23 2.96 -6.56
CA LYS A 195 28.31 3.97 -6.44
C LYS A 195 29.67 3.31 -6.17
N GLU A 196 29.72 2.35 -5.25
CA GLU A 196 30.93 1.56 -4.95
C GLU A 196 31.41 0.77 -6.17
N ALA A 197 30.52 0.07 -6.87
CA ALA A 197 30.84 -0.65 -8.09
C ALA A 197 31.34 0.28 -9.22
N ALA A 198 30.72 1.46 -9.38
CA ALA A 198 31.17 2.46 -10.34
C ALA A 198 32.56 3.02 -10.00
N ALA A 199 32.83 3.30 -8.71
CA ALA A 199 34.14 3.74 -8.24
C ALA A 199 35.21 2.65 -8.43
N ALA A 200 34.91 1.39 -8.10
CA ALA A 200 35.80 0.26 -8.35
C ALA A 200 36.10 0.06 -9.85
N ALA A 201 35.09 0.21 -10.72
CA ALA A 201 35.25 0.12 -12.16
C ALA A 201 36.03 1.30 -12.78
N GLU A 202 36.00 2.47 -12.15
CA GLU A 202 36.84 3.61 -12.52
C GLU A 202 38.30 3.40 -12.10
N VAL A 203 38.55 2.95 -10.87
CA VAL A 203 39.90 2.57 -10.40
C VAL A 203 40.49 1.45 -11.26
N ALA A 204 39.70 0.45 -11.64
CA ALA A 204 40.15 -0.61 -12.56
C ALA A 204 40.55 -0.06 -13.94
N ARG A 205 39.74 0.83 -14.54
CA ARG A 205 40.07 1.47 -15.82
C ARG A 205 41.33 2.33 -15.73
N GLN A 206 41.55 3.04 -14.63
CA GLN A 206 42.77 3.82 -14.41
C GLN A 206 44.01 2.91 -14.27
N GLN A 207 43.89 1.77 -13.58
CA GLN A 207 44.96 0.78 -13.48
C GLN A 207 45.27 0.13 -14.85
N GLU A 208 44.27 -0.19 -15.66
CA GLU A 208 44.46 -0.72 -17.02
C GLU A 208 45.14 0.30 -17.93
N ALA A 209 44.73 1.57 -17.89
CA ALA A 209 45.36 2.65 -18.63
C ALA A 209 46.83 2.84 -18.22
N ALA A 210 47.13 2.85 -16.93
CA ALA A 210 48.50 2.95 -16.41
C ALA A 210 49.38 1.75 -16.82
N ARG A 211 48.83 0.52 -16.80
CA ARG A 211 49.51 -0.68 -17.30
C ARG A 211 49.78 -0.60 -18.80
N ALA A 212 48.82 -0.12 -19.60
CA ALA A 212 48.99 0.07 -21.04
C ALA A 212 50.06 1.14 -21.35
N GLU A 213 50.12 2.22 -20.58
CA GLU A 213 51.17 3.24 -20.72
C GLU A 213 52.56 2.69 -20.33
N ALA A 214 52.67 1.94 -19.23
CA ALA A 214 53.90 1.28 -18.82
C ALA A 214 54.40 0.29 -19.88
N ALA A 215 53.51 -0.54 -20.44
CA ALA A 215 53.83 -1.46 -21.52
C ALA A 215 54.30 -0.73 -22.80
N ARG A 216 53.68 0.42 -23.15
CA ARG A 216 54.15 1.26 -24.27
C ARG A 216 55.55 1.83 -24.04
N LYS A 217 55.87 2.26 -22.81
CA LYS A 217 57.22 2.76 -22.47
C LYS A 217 58.27 1.65 -22.60
N GLN A 218 58.00 0.47 -22.02
CA GLN A 218 58.89 -0.70 -22.15
C GLN A 218 59.11 -1.13 -23.60
N ALA A 219 58.07 -1.15 -24.42
CA ALA A 219 58.18 -1.47 -25.85
C ALA A 219 59.01 -0.43 -26.63
N ALA A 220 58.89 0.85 -26.27
CA ALA A 220 59.69 1.92 -26.88
C ALA A 220 61.17 1.85 -26.47
N GLU A 221 61.48 1.50 -25.21
CA GLU A 221 62.84 1.28 -24.74
C GLU A 221 63.49 0.06 -25.42
N GLN A 222 62.76 -1.06 -25.54
CA GLN A 222 63.22 -2.24 -26.27
C GLN A 222 63.52 -1.93 -27.75
N ALA A 223 62.62 -1.20 -28.43
CA ALA A 223 62.81 -0.76 -29.81
C ALA A 223 63.96 0.25 -29.98
N ALA A 224 64.39 0.95 -28.92
CA ALA A 224 65.55 1.82 -28.94
C ALA A 224 66.88 1.05 -28.74
N THR A 225 66.85 -0.14 -28.11
CA THR A 225 68.02 -1.02 -27.98
C THR A 225 68.26 -1.93 -29.18
N GLU A 226 67.25 -2.20 -30.01
CA GLU A 226 67.45 -2.85 -31.32
C GLU A 226 67.91 -1.84 -32.37
N THR A 227 69.17 -1.93 -32.82
CA THR A 227 69.68 -1.08 -33.90
C THR A 227 68.86 -1.25 -35.19
N PRO A 228 68.30 -0.17 -35.78
CA PRO A 228 67.47 -0.29 -36.97
C PRO A 228 68.31 -0.63 -38.19
N LYS A 229 68.15 -1.85 -38.70
CA LYS A 229 68.69 -2.25 -40.01
C LYS A 229 67.91 -1.51 -41.11
N PRO A 230 68.55 -0.75 -42.02
CA PRO A 230 67.83 -0.06 -43.08
C PRO A 230 67.24 -1.06 -44.08
N ALA A 231 65.93 -1.27 -44.01
CA ALA A 231 65.17 -1.88 -45.11
C ALA A 231 64.79 -0.77 -46.10
N ALA A 232 65.09 -0.99 -47.38
CA ALA A 232 65.09 0.05 -48.40
C ALA A 232 63.69 0.60 -48.72
N THR A 233 63.66 1.87 -49.14
CA THR A 233 62.50 2.51 -49.74
C THR A 233 62.07 1.78 -51.02
N ALA A 234 60.94 1.07 -50.96
CA ALA A 234 60.22 0.61 -52.14
C ALA A 234 58.94 1.46 -52.30
N ALA A 235 58.94 2.36 -53.27
CA ALA A 235 57.79 3.20 -53.58
C ALA A 235 56.67 2.35 -54.22
N ALA A 236 55.83 1.73 -53.39
CA ALA A 236 54.61 1.06 -53.84
C ALA A 236 53.52 2.09 -54.13
N LYS A 237 53.28 2.31 -55.42
CA LYS A 237 52.11 3.02 -56.00
C LYS A 237 50.82 2.61 -55.27
N PRO A 238 49.86 3.53 -55.02
CA PRO A 238 48.56 3.15 -54.43
C PRO A 238 47.83 2.22 -55.41
N ALA A 239 47.85 0.92 -55.12
CA ALA A 239 46.97 -0.03 -55.77
C ALA A 239 45.55 0.19 -55.22
N ALA A 240 44.56 0.25 -56.12
CA ALA A 240 43.17 0.25 -55.72
C ALA A 240 42.87 -0.97 -54.82
N PRO A 241 41.88 -0.88 -53.89
CA PRO A 241 41.44 -2.05 -53.16
C PRO A 241 41.08 -3.16 -54.17
N PRO A 242 41.42 -4.43 -53.89
CA PRO A 242 41.07 -5.52 -54.79
C PRO A 242 39.56 -5.52 -55.03
N PRO A 243 39.08 -5.84 -56.25
CA PRO A 243 37.66 -6.05 -56.45
C PRO A 243 37.19 -7.12 -55.46
N ALA A 244 36.09 -6.85 -54.78
CA ALA A 244 35.53 -7.79 -53.83
C ALA A 244 35.41 -9.17 -54.50
N PRO A 245 35.82 -10.27 -53.83
CA PRO A 245 35.62 -11.60 -54.38
C PRO A 245 34.12 -11.74 -54.70
N ALA A 246 33.82 -12.07 -55.95
CA ALA A 246 32.45 -12.10 -56.43
C ALA A 246 31.63 -12.98 -55.48
N ALA A 247 30.58 -12.38 -54.89
CA ALA A 247 29.78 -13.07 -53.89
C ALA A 247 29.31 -14.41 -54.46
N PRO A 248 29.54 -15.54 -53.76
CA PRO A 248 28.99 -16.82 -54.21
C PRO A 248 27.49 -16.62 -54.37
N VAL A 249 26.95 -16.98 -55.54
CA VAL A 249 25.57 -16.68 -55.93
C VAL A 249 24.64 -17.59 -55.13
N LEU A 250 24.38 -17.19 -53.87
CA LEU A 250 23.52 -17.89 -52.93
C LEU A 250 22.09 -17.92 -53.49
N ARG A 251 21.75 -19.03 -54.14
CA ARG A 251 20.39 -19.26 -54.63
C ARG A 251 19.46 -19.45 -53.45
N VAL A 252 18.50 -18.54 -53.35
CA VAL A 252 17.45 -18.54 -52.34
C VAL A 252 16.42 -19.58 -52.73
N VAL A 253 16.35 -20.70 -52.01
CA VAL A 253 15.33 -21.73 -52.22
C VAL A 253 13.98 -21.29 -51.64
N SER A 254 14.02 -20.59 -50.49
CA SER A 254 12.82 -19.97 -49.92
C SER A 254 13.20 -18.78 -49.03
N ALA A 255 12.63 -17.62 -49.33
CA ALA A 255 12.68 -16.44 -48.46
C ALA A 255 11.25 -15.93 -48.21
N PRO A 256 10.49 -16.55 -47.29
CA PRO A 256 9.21 -16.01 -46.86
C PRO A 256 9.37 -14.59 -46.31
N ALA A 257 8.45 -13.71 -46.70
CA ALA A 257 8.42 -12.32 -46.22
C ALA A 257 8.27 -12.27 -44.68
N PRO A 258 8.85 -11.26 -44.01
CA PRO A 258 8.65 -11.05 -42.59
C PRO A 258 7.18 -10.71 -42.29
N ARG A 259 6.69 -11.10 -41.12
CA ARG A 259 5.36 -10.69 -40.68
C ARG A 259 5.40 -9.21 -40.26
N TYR A 260 4.44 -8.42 -40.72
CA TYR A 260 4.35 -7.01 -40.32
C TYR A 260 3.95 -6.87 -38.83
N PRO A 261 4.63 -6.04 -38.03
CA PRO A 261 4.20 -5.73 -36.66
C PRO A 261 2.84 -5.01 -36.65
N ALA A 262 1.88 -5.48 -35.86
CA ALA A 262 0.52 -4.91 -35.82
C ALA A 262 0.48 -3.44 -35.35
N GLU A 263 1.47 -2.99 -34.59
CA GLU A 263 1.65 -1.59 -34.19
C GLU A 263 2.11 -0.72 -35.36
N ALA A 264 3.12 -1.16 -36.11
CA ALA A 264 3.61 -0.46 -37.29
C ALA A 264 2.55 -0.41 -38.42
N LEU A 265 1.74 -1.48 -38.56
CA LEU A 265 0.63 -1.53 -39.52
C LEU A 265 -0.45 -0.49 -39.20
N ARG A 266 -0.86 -0.38 -37.92
CA ARG A 266 -1.80 0.65 -37.46
C ARG A 266 -1.25 2.07 -37.61
N ALA A 267 0.07 2.25 -37.56
CA ALA A 267 0.73 3.54 -37.72
C ALA A 267 1.09 3.89 -39.18
N GLY A 268 0.84 3.00 -40.15
CA GLY A 268 1.25 3.19 -41.55
C GLY A 268 2.77 3.39 -41.73
N THR A 269 3.58 2.97 -40.75
CA THR A 269 5.02 3.26 -40.72
C THR A 269 5.78 2.13 -41.40
N GLY A 270 6.50 2.45 -42.48
CA GLY A 270 7.45 1.55 -43.15
C GLY A 270 8.85 1.57 -42.53
N GLY A 271 9.74 0.68 -42.99
CA GLY A 271 11.12 0.64 -42.52
C GLY A 271 12.01 -0.36 -43.25
N GLU A 272 13.29 -0.37 -42.91
CA GLU A 272 14.27 -1.34 -43.39
C GLU A 272 15.17 -1.87 -42.26
N VAL A 273 15.55 -3.14 -42.36
CA VAL A 273 16.47 -3.80 -41.44
C VAL A 273 17.57 -4.52 -42.20
N LEU A 274 18.82 -4.12 -41.97
CA LEU A 274 20.01 -4.82 -42.45
C LEU A 274 20.37 -5.93 -41.46
N VAL A 275 20.16 -7.18 -41.87
CA VAL A 275 20.52 -8.37 -41.09
C VAL A 275 21.79 -8.99 -41.66
N GLU A 276 22.71 -9.35 -40.78
CA GLU A 276 23.88 -10.20 -41.09
C GLU A 276 23.63 -11.60 -40.53
N PHE A 277 23.93 -12.63 -41.32
CA PHE A 277 23.68 -14.02 -40.94
C PHE A 277 24.66 -14.95 -41.66
N THR A 278 24.86 -16.15 -41.11
CA THR A 278 25.75 -17.17 -41.65
C THR A 278 24.94 -18.32 -42.20
N VAL A 279 25.05 -18.57 -43.51
CA VAL A 279 24.47 -19.76 -44.15
C VAL A 279 25.39 -20.94 -43.85
N ALA A 280 24.84 -22.02 -43.31
CA ALA A 280 25.55 -23.27 -43.04
C ALA A 280 25.56 -24.18 -44.29
N THR A 281 26.37 -25.24 -44.27
CA THR A 281 26.58 -26.12 -45.42
C THR A 281 25.33 -26.91 -45.83
N ASP A 282 24.35 -27.07 -44.93
CA ASP A 282 23.03 -27.66 -45.17
C ASP A 282 22.00 -26.68 -45.78
N GLY A 283 22.39 -25.42 -46.03
CA GLY A 283 21.50 -24.36 -46.53
C GLY A 283 20.65 -23.68 -45.44
N SER A 284 20.82 -24.03 -44.16
CA SER A 284 20.15 -23.37 -43.03
C SER A 284 20.83 -22.05 -42.65
N VAL A 285 20.10 -21.19 -41.92
CA VAL A 285 20.60 -19.90 -41.47
C VAL A 285 20.90 -19.91 -39.97
N SER A 286 22.12 -19.55 -39.63
CA SER A 286 22.64 -19.43 -38.26
C SER A 286 23.19 -18.02 -37.98
N SER A 287 23.49 -17.72 -36.71
CA SER A 287 24.17 -16.50 -36.27
C SER A 287 23.55 -15.16 -36.75
N ALA A 288 22.24 -15.13 -36.98
CA ALA A 288 21.54 -13.95 -37.47
C ALA A 288 21.52 -12.81 -36.42
N ARG A 289 22.02 -11.63 -36.81
CA ARG A 289 22.06 -10.40 -36.00
C ARG A 289 21.69 -9.17 -36.82
N VAL A 290 21.04 -8.19 -36.18
CA VAL A 290 20.76 -6.89 -36.81
C VAL A 290 22.02 -6.05 -36.79
N VAL A 291 22.43 -5.55 -37.96
CA VAL A 291 23.54 -4.59 -38.11
C VAL A 291 23.03 -3.15 -38.11
N ARG A 292 21.84 -2.93 -38.69
CA ARG A 292 21.18 -1.62 -38.75
C ARG A 292 19.67 -1.80 -38.87
N SER A 293 18.89 -0.98 -38.18
CA SER A 293 17.44 -0.89 -38.38
C SER A 293 16.99 0.56 -38.42
N ASN A 294 16.02 0.86 -39.28
CA ASN A 294 15.41 2.17 -39.42
C ASN A 294 13.90 2.04 -39.72
N PRO A 295 13.00 2.48 -38.84
CA PRO A 295 13.23 2.94 -37.46
C PRO A 295 13.78 1.84 -36.53
N ALA A 296 14.63 2.25 -35.58
CA ALA A 296 15.32 1.33 -34.67
C ALA A 296 14.35 0.58 -33.74
N ARG A 297 14.62 -0.70 -33.48
CA ARG A 297 13.88 -1.62 -32.59
C ARG A 297 12.43 -1.96 -32.98
N VAL A 298 11.84 -1.30 -33.97
CA VAL A 298 10.44 -1.53 -34.40
C VAL A 298 10.31 -2.84 -35.19
N PHE A 299 11.26 -3.11 -36.10
CA PHE A 299 11.19 -4.22 -37.06
C PHE A 299 12.18 -5.36 -36.75
N ASP A 300 13.15 -5.12 -35.86
CA ASP A 300 14.27 -6.00 -35.53
C ASP A 300 13.84 -7.44 -35.20
N ARG A 301 12.78 -7.61 -34.39
CA ARG A 301 12.29 -8.93 -33.97
C ARG A 301 11.73 -9.74 -35.15
N GLU A 302 10.90 -9.12 -35.98
CA GLU A 302 10.25 -9.82 -37.10
C GLU A 302 11.22 -10.05 -38.26
N ALA A 303 12.19 -9.14 -38.46
CA ALA A 303 13.31 -9.34 -39.38
C ALA A 303 14.12 -10.59 -39.00
N LEU A 304 14.56 -10.71 -37.73
CA LEU A 304 15.29 -11.89 -37.25
C LEU A 304 14.46 -13.19 -37.32
N ASN A 305 13.15 -13.12 -37.04
CA ASN A 305 12.25 -14.27 -37.17
C ASN A 305 12.11 -14.73 -38.63
N ALA A 306 12.11 -13.81 -39.60
CA ALA A 306 12.06 -14.13 -41.02
C ALA A 306 13.38 -14.73 -41.51
N THR A 307 14.52 -14.13 -41.16
CA THR A 307 15.85 -14.61 -41.56
C THR A 307 16.13 -16.04 -41.07
N LYS A 308 15.66 -16.41 -39.87
CA LYS A 308 15.72 -17.80 -39.35
C LYS A 308 14.92 -18.83 -40.17
N ARG A 309 13.95 -18.38 -40.97
CA ARG A 309 13.08 -19.23 -41.81
C ARG A 309 13.54 -19.29 -43.27
N TRP A 310 14.60 -18.56 -43.64
CA TRP A 310 15.15 -18.62 -44.99
C TRP A 310 15.89 -19.94 -45.21
N LYS A 311 15.78 -20.46 -46.43
CA LYS A 311 16.54 -21.62 -46.90
C LYS A 311 17.30 -21.25 -48.17
N PHE A 312 18.58 -21.61 -48.18
CA PHE A 312 19.49 -21.47 -49.30
C PHE A 312 19.81 -22.85 -49.87
N GLU A 313 20.36 -22.90 -51.08
CA GLU A 313 20.95 -24.15 -51.58
C GLU A 313 22.15 -24.55 -50.70
N PRO A 314 22.40 -25.86 -50.47
CA PRO A 314 23.58 -26.35 -49.77
C PRO A 314 24.88 -25.80 -50.38
N ILE A 315 25.80 -25.35 -49.53
CA ILE A 315 27.10 -24.77 -49.92
C ILE A 315 28.25 -25.54 -49.28
N SER A 316 29.42 -25.54 -49.93
CA SER A 316 30.59 -26.30 -49.47
C SER A 316 31.22 -25.76 -48.19
N GLU A 317 31.10 -24.45 -47.94
CA GLU A 317 31.67 -23.76 -46.78
C GLU A 317 30.67 -22.76 -46.20
N PRO A 318 30.63 -22.54 -44.87
CA PRO A 318 29.72 -21.56 -44.27
C PRO A 318 30.04 -20.11 -44.70
N VAL A 319 29.07 -19.42 -45.30
CA VAL A 319 29.23 -18.04 -45.79
C VAL A 319 28.44 -17.08 -44.93
N THR A 320 29.12 -16.06 -44.38
CA THR A 320 28.45 -14.93 -43.70
C THR A 320 28.13 -13.84 -44.71
N THR A 321 26.87 -13.43 -44.78
CA THR A 321 26.37 -12.44 -45.73
C THR A 321 25.42 -11.44 -45.05
N ARG A 322 25.13 -10.34 -45.74
CA ARG A 322 24.25 -9.26 -45.27
C ARG A 322 23.11 -9.06 -46.26
N ARG A 323 21.89 -8.89 -45.76
CA ARG A 323 20.73 -8.58 -46.59
C ARG A 323 19.81 -7.57 -45.90
N THR A 324 19.40 -6.56 -46.66
CA THR A 324 18.36 -5.62 -46.25
C THR A 324 16.99 -6.26 -46.44
N ILE A 325 16.13 -6.12 -45.44
CA ILE A 325 14.73 -6.53 -45.45
C ILE A 325 13.89 -5.27 -45.35
N GLY A 326 13.08 -4.99 -46.37
CA GLY A 326 12.11 -3.89 -46.38
C GLY A 326 10.79 -4.30 -45.74
N PHE A 327 10.16 -3.34 -45.07
CA PHE A 327 8.82 -3.43 -44.47
C PHE A 327 7.98 -2.29 -45.05
N ASN A 328 7.05 -2.61 -45.94
CA ASN A 328 6.08 -1.67 -46.51
C ASN A 328 4.67 -2.03 -46.03
N PRO A 329 3.84 -1.07 -45.58
CA PRO A 329 2.52 -1.34 -45.00
C PRO A 329 1.41 -1.61 -46.04
N GLY A 330 1.77 -2.17 -47.22
CA GLY A 330 0.88 -2.25 -48.38
C GLY A 330 1.19 -3.38 -49.39
N GLU A 331 1.92 -4.41 -48.98
CA GLU A 331 1.99 -5.72 -49.66
C GLU A 331 1.45 -6.84 -48.73
#